data_AF-A0A9D8EBR3-F1
#
_entry.id   AF-A0A9D8EBR3-F1
#
_cell.length_a   1.000
_cell.length_b   1.000
_cell.length_c   1.000
_cell.angle_alpha   90.00
_cell.angle_beta   90.00
_cell.angle_gamma   90.00
#
_symmetry.space_group_name_H-M   'P 1'
#
loop_
_entity.id
_entity.type
_entity.pdbx_description
1 polymer ?
#
loop_
_entity_poly.entity_id
_entity_poly.type
_entity_poly.pdbx_seq_one_letter_code
_entity_poly.pdbx_strand_id
1 'polypeptide(L)' 'TDAAGGLGDRQTVLRGGERGLEAAASLEANDAFPYLEACGDLLRCGPTGTNVGDVMLVYRPRR' A
#
# COMPACT_ATOMS: atom_id res chain seq x y z
N THR A 1 -5.31 -8.32 -8.77
CA THR A 1 -5.46 -7.88 -7.38
C THR A 1 -6.89 -7.45 -7.14
N ASP A 2 -7.41 -7.66 -5.93
CA ASP A 2 -8.71 -7.19 -5.45
C ASP A 2 -8.64 -5.84 -4.70
N ALA A 3 -7.43 -5.30 -4.55
CA ALA A 3 -7.17 -4.00 -3.94
C ALA A 3 -7.28 -2.86 -4.95
N ALA A 4 -7.86 -1.75 -4.51
CA ALA A 4 -7.93 -0.49 -5.25
C ALA A 4 -6.64 0.33 -5.14
N GLY A 5 -5.78 0.03 -4.16
CA GLY A 5 -4.51 0.71 -3.94
C GLY A 5 -3.86 0.31 -2.62
N GLY A 6 -3.03 1.19 -2.06
CA GLY A 6 -2.41 1.00 -0.75
C GLY A 6 -2.47 2.25 0.12
N LEU A 7 -2.45 2.06 1.44
CA LEU A 7 -2.40 3.12 2.46
C LEU A 7 -1.16 2.91 3.33
N GLY A 8 -0.07 3.58 2.97
CA GLY A 8 1.18 3.53 3.74
C GLY A 8 1.28 4.63 4.78
N ASP A 9 1.99 4.34 5.87
CA ASP A 9 2.40 5.32 6.87
C ASP A 9 3.88 5.15 7.24
N ARG A 10 4.35 5.95 8.20
CA ARG A 10 5.75 5.92 8.67
C ARG A 10 6.20 4.58 9.24
N GLN A 11 5.27 3.66 9.54
CA GLN A 11 5.55 2.36 10.11
C GLN A 11 5.45 1.23 9.08
N THR A 12 4.91 1.47 7.88
CA THR A 12 4.77 0.46 6.81
C THR A 12 6.07 -0.30 6.53
N VAL A 13 7.19 0.42 6.35
CA VAL A 13 8.48 -0.23 6.05
C VAL A 13 8.95 -1.13 7.20
N LEU A 14 8.70 -0.70 8.44
CA LEU A 14 9.03 -1.49 9.64
C LEU A 14 8.17 -2.75 9.70
N ARG A 15 6.85 -2.64 9.48
CA ARG A 15 5.93 -3.78 9.45
C ARG A 15 6.35 -4.80 8.39
N GLY A 16 6.75 -4.37 7.20
CA GLY A 16 7.24 -5.27 6.15
C GLY A 16 8.54 -5.99 6.57
N GLY A 17 9.47 -5.25 7.17
CA GLY A 17 10.72 -5.82 7.70
C GLY A 17 10.48 -6.86 8.80
N GLU A 18 9.53 -6.63 9.71
CA GLU A 18 9.12 -7.60 10.74
C GLU A 18 8.52 -8.89 10.15
N ARG A 19 8.05 -8.84 8.90
CA ARG A 19 7.57 -10.01 8.13
C ARG A 19 8.64 -10.65 7.25
N GLY A 20 9.88 -10.18 7.32
CA GLY A 20 10.99 -10.67 6.51
C GLY A 20 10.95 -10.21 5.05
N LEU A 21 10.20 -9.14 4.76
CA LEU A 21 10.08 -8.57 3.42
C LEU A 21 10.87 -7.26 3.33
N GLU A 22 11.41 -6.97 2.15
CA GLU A 22 12.19 -5.76 1.89
C GLU A 22 11.47 -4.91 0.83
N ALA A 23 11.23 -3.63 1.16
CA ALA A 23 10.39 -2.75 0.36
C ALA A 23 11.01 -2.44 -1.01
N ALA A 24 12.32 -2.21 -1.06
CA ALA A 24 12.99 -1.89 -2.30
C ALA A 24 13.00 -3.09 -3.26
N ALA A 25 13.18 -4.32 -2.75
CA ALA A 25 13.11 -5.55 -3.52
C ALA A 25 11.71 -5.78 -4.10
N SER A 26 10.65 -5.56 -3.31
CA SER A 26 9.27 -5.63 -3.81
C SER A 26 8.99 -4.56 -4.87
N LEU A 27 9.54 -3.35 -4.72
CA LEU A 27 9.39 -2.28 -5.71
C LEU A 27 10.14 -2.58 -7.01
N GLU A 28 11.39 -3.03 -6.93
CA GLU A 28 12.21 -3.44 -8.09
C GLU A 28 11.53 -4.57 -8.87
N ALA A 29 10.93 -5.52 -8.17
CA ALA A 29 10.16 -6.61 -8.76
C ALA A 29 8.80 -6.17 -9.35
N ASN A 30 8.39 -4.91 -9.19
CA ASN A 30 7.04 -4.42 -9.48
C ASN A 30 5.94 -5.26 -8.80
N ASP A 31 6.25 -5.83 -7.63
CA ASP A 31 5.40 -6.76 -6.90
C ASP A 31 5.08 -6.24 -5.49
N ALA A 32 4.42 -5.08 -5.45
CA ALA A 32 4.07 -4.41 -4.20
C ALA A 32 2.89 -5.10 -3.47
N PHE A 33 2.08 -5.92 -4.14
CA PHE A 33 0.86 -6.47 -3.56
C PHE A 33 1.13 -7.39 -2.34
N PRO A 34 2.02 -8.40 -2.41
CA PRO A 34 2.32 -9.25 -1.25
C PRO A 34 2.94 -8.47 -0.10
N TYR A 35 3.76 -7.45 -0.42
CA TYR A 35 4.36 -6.57 0.58
C TYR A 35 3.30 -5.78 1.36
N LEU A 36 2.41 -5.09 0.65
CA LEU A 36 1.35 -4.30 1.25
C LEU A 36 0.33 -5.19 1.98
N GLU A 37 0.07 -6.40 1.49
CA GLU A 37 -0.78 -7.38 2.18
C GLU A 37 -0.17 -7.79 3.53
N ALA A 38 1.12 -8.12 3.56
CA ALA A 38 1.82 -8.48 4.79
C ALA A 38 1.88 -7.33 5.80
N CYS A 39 1.90 -6.08 5.32
CA CYS A 39 1.87 -4.87 6.15
C CYS A 39 0.46 -4.52 6.66
N GLY A 40 -0.60 -5.09 6.07
CA GLY A 40 -1.99 -4.70 6.32
C GLY A 40 -2.39 -3.39 5.63
N ASP A 41 -1.66 -2.98 4.60
CA ASP A 41 -1.75 -1.66 3.97
C ASP A 41 -2.47 -1.67 2.62
N LEU A 42 -3.17 -2.74 2.26
CA LEU A 42 -4.01 -2.78 1.08
C LEU A 42 -5.30 -1.97 1.29
N LEU A 43 -5.60 -1.06 0.36
CA LEU A 43 -6.89 -0.38 0.29
C LEU A 43 -7.84 -1.20 -0.58
N ARG A 44 -8.90 -1.75 0.00
CA ARG A 44 -9.94 -2.50 -0.72
C ARG A 44 -11.27 -1.75 -0.66
N CYS A 45 -11.73 -1.25 -1.81
CA CYS A 45 -13.01 -0.54 -1.92
C CYS A 45 -14.17 -1.45 -2.37
N GLY A 46 -13.87 -2.63 -2.91
CA GLY A 46 -14.85 -3.44 -3.63
C GLY A 46 -15.26 -2.81 -4.98
N PRO A 47 -16.32 -3.32 -5.62
CA PRO A 47 -16.82 -2.76 -6.88
C PRO A 47 -17.37 -1.34 -6.66
N THR A 48 -16.77 -0.35 -7.32
CA THR A 48 -17.17 1.07 -7.22
C THR A 48 -18.29 1.46 -8.19
N GLY A 49 -18.48 0.68 -9.27
CA GLY A 49 -19.46 0.96 -10.32
C GLY A 49 -19.11 2.12 -11.26
N THR A 50 -17.89 2.67 -11.18
CA THR A 50 -17.44 3.80 -12.01
C THR A 50 -15.91 3.85 -12.13
N ASN A 51 -15.38 4.67 -13.04
CA ASN A 51 -13.96 4.98 -13.16
C ASN A 51 -13.75 6.45 -13.55
N VAL A 52 -13.01 7.19 -12.72
CA VAL A 52 -12.64 8.60 -12.94
C VAL A 52 -11.13 8.83 -12.79
N GLY A 53 -10.32 7.77 -12.92
CA GLY A 53 -8.88 7.81 -12.70
C GLY A 53 -8.47 7.67 -11.22
N ASP A 54 -7.20 7.94 -10.95
CA ASP A 54 -6.58 7.70 -9.65
C ASP A 54 -6.51 8.96 -8.77
N VAL A 55 -6.54 8.75 -7.45
CA VAL A 55 -6.34 9.81 -6.46
C VAL A 55 -5.20 9.43 -5.53
N MET A 56 -4.22 10.33 -5.37
CA MET A 56 -3.17 10.21 -4.37
C MET A 56 -3.37 11.26 -3.27
N LEU A 57 -3.33 10.84 -2.01
CA LEU A 57 -3.49 11.70 -0.83
C LEU A 57 -2.26 11.58 0.07
N VAL A 58 -1.81 12.72 0.59
CA VAL A 58 -0.74 12.77 1.59
C VAL A 58 -1.25 13.56 2.79
N TYR A 59 -1.34 12.89 3.94
CA TYR A 59 -1.71 13.54 5.20
C TYR A 59 -0.46 13.96 5.98
N ARG A 60 -0.43 15.24 6.40
CA ARG A 60 0.59 15.78 7.30
C ARG A 60 -0.09 16.42 8.52
N PRO A 61 0.10 15.91 9.74
CA PRO A 61 -0.47 16.53 10.93
C PRO A 61 0.10 17.95 11.14
N ARG A 62 -0.71 18.85 11.71
CA ARG A 62 -0.23 20.17 12.16
C ARG A 62 0.69 19.96 13.38
N ARG A 63 1.78 20.74 13.43
CA ARG A 63 2.70 20.77 14.58
C ARG A 63 2.04 21.39 15.80
#